data_AF-A0A1M5GW53-F1
#
_entry.id   AF-A0A1M5GW53-F1
#
_cell.length_a   1.000
_cell.length_b   1.000
_cell.length_c   1.000
_cell.angle_alpha   90.00
_cell.angle_beta   90.00
_cell.angle_gamma   90.00
#
_symmetry.space_group_name_H-M   'P 1'
#
loop_
_entity.id
_entity.type
_entity.pdbx_description
1 polymer ?
#
loop_
_entity_poly.entity_id
_entity_poly.type
_entity_poly.pdbx_seq_one_letter_code
_entity_poly.pdbx_strand_id
1 'polypeptide(L)' 'MIPHTSISVVTGLPCPKSGIWESMGNFKTTITLFKGEPMPEYCGWKIKWRLVQVC' A
#
# COMPACT_ATOMS: atom_id res chain seq x y z
N MET A 1 -16.82 -5.80 -16.31
CA MET A 1 -15.52 -6.10 -15.69
C MET A 1 -14.70 -4.81 -15.72
N ILE A 2 -14.78 -4.00 -14.66
CA ILE A 2 -14.03 -2.75 -14.60
C ILE A 2 -12.58 -3.15 -14.27
N PRO A 3 -11.57 -2.75 -15.04
CA PRO A 3 -10.19 -3.01 -14.67
C PRO A 3 -9.89 -2.13 -13.46
N HIS A 4 -10.07 -2.66 -12.26
CA HIS A 4 -9.49 -2.06 -11.06
C HIS A 4 -7.99 -2.27 -11.21
N THR A 5 -7.31 -1.32 -11.86
CA THR A 5 -5.85 -1.26 -11.89
C THR A 5 -5.38 -1.32 -10.45
N SER A 6 -4.91 -2.49 -10.02
CA SER A 6 -4.45 -2.74 -8.66
C SER A 6 -3.17 -1.94 -8.44
N ILE A 7 -3.30 -0.72 -7.92
CA ILE A 7 -2.16 0.12 -7.60
C ILE A 7 -1.40 -0.58 -6.47
N SER A 8 -0.13 -0.90 -6.73
CA SER A 8 0.78 -1.45 -5.73
C SER A 8 2.10 -0.71 -5.75
N VAL A 9 2.74 -0.66 -4.59
CA VAL A 9 4.00 0.08 -4.40
C VAL A 9 4.85 -0.64 -3.37
N VAL A 10 6.17 -0.55 -3.49
CA VAL A 10 7.09 -1.18 -2.54
C VAL A 10 7.37 -0.25 -1.37
N THR A 11 7.71 -0.85 -0.23
CA THR A 11 8.19 -0.16 0.96
C THR A 11 9.31 0.83 0.64
N GLY A 12 9.29 2.00 1.28
CA GLY A 12 10.26 3.08 1.11
C GLY A 12 9.96 4.03 -0.06
N LEU A 13 9.10 3.65 -1.01
CA LEU A 13 8.65 4.58 -2.05
C LEU A 13 7.52 5.48 -1.54
N PRO A 14 7.41 6.71 -2.09
CA PRO A 14 6.31 7.61 -1.76
C PRO A 14 4.95 7.00 -2.13
N CYS A 15 3.96 7.22 -1.28
CA CYS A 15 2.59 6.83 -1.49
C CYS A 15 2.02 7.54 -2.74
N PRO A 16 1.61 6.82 -3.78
CA PRO A 16 1.11 7.46 -5.00
C PRO A 16 -0.30 8.05 -4.82
N LYS A 17 -1.09 7.53 -3.87
CA LYS A 17 -2.48 7.92 -3.66
C LYS A 17 -2.91 7.74 -2.21
N SER A 18 -3.53 8.77 -1.63
CA SER A 18 -4.10 8.71 -0.29
C SER A 18 -5.19 7.64 -0.20
N GLY A 19 -5.18 6.89 0.89
CA GLY A 19 -6.17 5.84 1.11
C GLY A 19 -5.71 4.75 2.05
N ILE A 20 -6.46 3.65 2.04
CA ILE A 20 -6.17 2.44 2.79
C ILE A 20 -5.35 1.51 1.91
N TRP A 21 -4.21 1.07 2.43
CA TRP A 21 -3.27 0.18 1.80
C TRP A 21 -3.17 -1.13 2.57
N GLU A 22 -3.11 -2.26 1.88
CA GLU A 22 -2.96 -3.59 2.46
C GLU A 22 -1.58 -4.18 2.12
N SER A 23 -0.94 -4.83 3.10
CA SER A 23 0.28 -5.58 2.86
C SER A 23 0.03 -6.77 1.93
N MET A 24 0.89 -6.95 0.94
CA MET A 24 0.88 -8.12 0.06
C MET A 24 1.83 -9.18 0.60
N GLY A 25 1.30 -10.38 0.84
CA GLY A 25 2.05 -11.53 1.36
C GLY A 25 1.12 -12.52 2.07
N ASN A 26 1.71 -13.47 2.81
CA ASN A 26 0.94 -14.42 3.63
C ASN A 26 0.23 -13.71 4.80
N PHE A 27 0.83 -12.65 5.32
CA PHE A 27 0.26 -11.83 6.39
C PHE A 27 -0.34 -10.55 5.79
N LYS A 28 -1.61 -10.31 6.13
CA LYS A 28 -2.37 -9.14 5.66
C LYS A 28 -2.59 -8.20 6.82
N THR A 29 -2.13 -6.97 6.65
CA THR A 29 -2.44 -5.84 7.52
C THR A 29 -2.87 -4.66 6.65
N THR A 30 -3.65 -3.75 7.21
CA THR A 30 -4.07 -2.53 6.52
C THR A 30 -3.55 -1.31 7.28
N ILE A 31 -3.20 -0.27 6.52
CA ILE A 31 -2.75 1.01 7.05
C ILE A 31 -3.39 2.14 6.24
N THR A 32 -3.56 3.30 6.87
CA THR A 32 -3.98 4.52 6.16
C THR A 32 -2.73 5.33 5.85
N LEU A 33 -2.56 5.73 4.59
CA LEU A 33 -1.44 6.57 4.15
C LEU A 33 -1.93 7.73 3.31
N PHE A 34 -1.26 8.86 3.45
CA PHE A 34 -1.46 10.04 2.62
C PHE A 34 -0.48 10.03 1.44
N LYS A 35 -0.92 10.56 0.30
CA LYS A 35 -0.07 10.73 -0.88
C LYS A 35 1.23 11.48 -0.50
N GLY A 36 2.37 10.94 -0.93
CA GLY A 36 3.70 11.47 -0.64
C GLY A 36 4.38 10.82 0.56
N GLU A 37 3.63 10.29 1.53
CA GLU A 37 4.22 9.60 2.68
C GLU A 37 4.97 8.34 2.26
N PRO A 38 6.13 8.02 2.86
CA PRO A 38 6.86 6.80 2.53
C PRO A 38 6.07 5.57 2.95
N MET A 39 6.04 4.57 2.08
CA MET A 39 5.43 3.27 2.39
C MET A 39 6.21 2.57 3.51
N PRO A 40 5.57 2.21 4.64
CA PRO A 40 6.28 1.72 5.81
C PRO A 40 6.73 0.27 5.65
N GLU A 41 7.74 -0.10 6.43
CA GLU A 41 8.14 -1.50 6.62
C GLU A 41 7.11 -2.23 7.49
N TYR A 42 6.95 -3.53 7.24
CA TYR A 42 6.15 -4.40 8.10
C TYR A 42 7.09 -5.31 8.89
N CYS A 43 7.14 -5.13 10.22
CA CYS A 43 8.06 -5.85 11.10
C CYS A 43 9.54 -5.74 10.67
N GLY A 44 9.97 -4.59 10.12
CA GLY A 44 11.32 -4.39 9.58
C GLY A 44 11.59 -5.03 8.22
N TRP A 45 10.56 -5.59 7.56
CA TRP A 45 10.68 -6.21 6.24
C TRP A 45 10.16 -5.28 5.15
N LYS A 46 10.89 -5.26 4.03
CA LYS A 46 10.46 -4.63 2.78
C LYS A 46 9.40 -5.48 2.11
N ILE A 47 8.19 -4.96 2.06
CA ILE A 47 7.03 -5.61 1.44
C ILE A 47 6.44 -4.75 0.32
N LYS A 48 5.45 -5.31 -0.38
CA LYS A 48 4.59 -4.57 -1.29
C LYS A 48 3.28 -4.22 -0.61
N TRP A 49 2.76 -3.05 -0.92
CA TRP A 49 1.46 -2.56 -0.47
C TRP A 49 0.53 -2.48 -1.68
N ARG A 50 -0.74 -2.85 -1.51
CA ARG A 50 -1.80 -2.66 -2.52
C ARG A 50 -2.84 -1.67 -2.02
N LEU A 51 -3.28 -0.77 -2.87
CA LEU A 51 -4.36 0.16 -2.53
C LEU A 51 -5.69 -0.62 -2.50
N VAL A 52 -6.37 -0.61 -1.36
CA VAL A 52 -7.68 -1.26 -1.20
C VAL A 52 -8.84 -0.27 -1.24
N GLN A 53 -8.62 0.96 -0.77
CA GLN A 53 -9.63 2.02 -0.81
C GLN A 53 -8.97 3.37 -1.01
N VAL A 54 -9.51 4.16 -1.94
CA VAL A 54 -9.14 5.57 -2.14
C VAL A 54 -9.87 6.45 -1.15
N CYS A 55 -9.16 7.45 -0.61
CA CYS A 55 -9.75 8.60 0.08
C CYS A 55 -9.69 9.84 -0.81
#